data_AF-A0AAV6PLX7-F1
#
_entry.id   AF-A0AAV6PLX7-F1
#
_cell.length_a   1.000
_cell.length_b   1.000
_cell.length_c   1.000
_cell.angle_alpha   90.00
_cell.angle_beta   90.00
_cell.angle_gamma   90.00
#
_symmetry.space_group_name_H-M   'P 1'
#
loop_
_entity.id
_entity.type
_entity.pdbx_description
1 polymer ?
#
loop_
_entity_poly.entity_id
_entity_poly.type
_entity_poly.pdbx_seq_one_letter_code
_entity_poly.pdbx_strand_id
1 'polypeptide(L)'
;MARHLERAHHNKLDVAKALSLPKGSLERKKQLEYIRNRGNYAHNAAVIESGKGELVPFKCPSKDAQGKDFMHCAYCQALFTRKVLWRHMRSCKLQPASVPVKPGKNRVQSMCTFMQPVPPHIGKQLWGVISAMFPDPITDVVKNDNVIIQVRQHLLNKGGMLAKNRQCVREKMRDIGRLIHNARRVTSLKTMEDFIIPKNYLQVIKAVKVTCGYDSDSNKFAIPSLANKLGRTLVKASKLLKAQGLIMDNAELVKNATEFQEVHNHRWNEMISSTALRNINEAKWNVPTLMPFTEDVQKLHKFLNQKQDECISELG
;
A
#
# COMPACT_ATOMS: atom_id res chain seq x y z
N MET A 1 -17.33 22.99 30.14
CA MET A 1 -18.05 22.13 29.17
C MET A 1 -19.39 21.62 29.70
N ALA A 2 -19.45 20.78 30.75
CA ALA A 2 -20.71 20.17 31.20
C ALA A 2 -21.85 21.17 31.51
N ARG A 3 -21.55 22.27 32.22
CA ARG A 3 -22.53 23.35 32.52
C ARG A 3 -23.08 24.05 31.27
N HIS A 4 -22.27 24.22 30.23
CA HIS A 4 -22.72 24.85 28.99
C HIS A 4 -23.62 23.90 28.19
N LEU A 5 -23.21 22.63 28.06
CA LEU A 5 -24.03 21.61 27.40
C LEU A 5 -25.39 21.44 28.09
N GLU A 6 -25.41 21.45 29.42
CA GLU A 6 -26.62 21.37 30.25
C GLU A 6 -27.56 22.57 30.05
N ARG A 7 -27.03 23.77 29.80
CA ARG A 7 -27.85 24.97 29.61
C ARG A 7 -28.33 25.13 28.16
N ALA A 8 -27.42 25.05 27.19
CA ALA A 8 -27.68 25.41 25.79
C ALA A 8 -28.04 24.22 24.89
N HIS A 9 -27.70 22.99 25.29
CA HIS A 9 -27.78 21.81 24.42
C HIS A 9 -28.42 20.59 25.08
N HIS A 10 -29.20 20.78 26.16
CA HIS A 10 -29.85 19.68 26.90
C HIS A 10 -30.73 18.79 26.02
N ASN A 11 -31.34 19.36 24.97
CA ASN A 11 -32.21 18.65 24.03
C ASN A 11 -31.47 17.80 22.98
N LYS A 12 -30.14 17.88 22.88
CA LYS A 12 -29.38 17.02 21.96
C LYS A 12 -29.28 15.63 22.56
N LEU A 13 -29.61 14.59 21.78
CA LEU A 13 -29.69 13.18 22.23
C LEU A 13 -28.46 12.73 23.04
N ASP A 14 -27.25 12.95 22.52
CA ASP A 14 -26.02 12.54 23.20
C ASP A 14 -25.81 13.28 24.54
N VAL A 15 -26.23 14.54 24.63
CA VAL A 15 -26.15 15.38 25.83
C VAL A 15 -27.20 14.94 26.85
N ALA A 16 -28.46 14.76 26.44
CA ALA A 16 -29.53 14.26 27.29
C ALA A 16 -29.15 12.91 27.94
N LYS A 17 -28.59 11.98 27.14
CA LYS A 17 -28.05 10.71 27.63
C LYS A 17 -26.92 10.87 28.64
N ALA A 18 -26.07 11.89 28.48
CA ALA A 18 -25.02 12.18 29.46
C ALA A 18 -25.60 12.75 30.76
N LEU A 19 -26.65 13.57 30.67
CA LEU A 19 -27.27 14.24 31.79
C LEU A 19 -28.16 13.31 32.63
N SER A 20 -28.75 12.27 32.02
CA SER A 20 -29.52 11.23 32.73
C SER A 20 -28.66 10.35 33.64
N LEU A 21 -27.34 10.34 33.44
CA LEU A 21 -26.41 9.61 34.30
C LEU A 21 -26.07 10.41 35.57
N PRO A 22 -25.81 9.75 36.73
CA PRO A 22 -25.48 10.44 37.96
C PRO A 22 -24.29 11.39 37.85
N LYS A 23 -24.37 12.57 38.50
CA LYS A 23 -23.25 13.53 38.54
C LYS A 23 -22.03 12.84 39.18
N GLY A 24 -20.88 12.92 38.50
CA GLY A 24 -19.62 12.32 38.98
C GLY A 24 -19.37 10.88 38.56
N SER A 25 -20.37 10.15 38.04
CA SER A 25 -20.20 8.75 37.63
C SER A 25 -19.17 8.59 36.50
N LEU A 26 -18.54 7.40 36.44
CA LEU A 26 -17.56 7.09 35.41
C LEU A 26 -18.21 7.08 34.02
N GLU A 27 -19.45 6.60 33.93
CA GLU A 27 -20.27 6.52 32.72
C GLU A 27 -20.59 7.92 32.21
N ARG A 28 -20.98 8.86 33.09
CA ARG A 28 -21.23 10.25 32.72
C ARG A 28 -19.97 10.91 32.19
N LYS A 29 -18.83 10.70 32.85
CA LYS A 29 -17.54 11.23 32.39
C LYS A 29 -17.17 10.68 31.01
N LYS A 30 -17.34 9.37 30.76
CA LYS A 30 -17.11 8.73 29.45
C LYS A 30 -18.00 9.33 28.36
N GLN A 31 -19.29 9.52 28.63
CA GLN A 31 -20.22 10.09 27.65
C GLN A 31 -19.90 11.56 27.33
N LEU A 32 -19.56 12.37 28.33
CA LEU A 32 -19.13 13.76 28.10
C LEU A 32 -17.80 13.84 27.34
N GLU A 33 -16.86 12.94 27.62
CA GLU A 33 -15.60 12.83 26.87
C GLU A 33 -15.85 12.44 25.41
N TYR A 34 -16.78 11.51 25.15
CA TYR A 34 -17.20 11.16 23.79
C TYR A 34 -17.74 12.38 23.02
N ILE A 35 -18.66 13.15 23.62
CA ILE A 35 -19.23 14.36 23.00
C ILE A 35 -18.12 15.37 22.68
N ARG A 36 -17.19 15.59 23.60
CA ARG A 36 -16.04 16.47 23.39
C ARG A 36 -15.19 16.02 22.20
N ASN A 37 -14.86 14.73 22.17
CA ASN A 37 -14.02 14.18 21.12
C ASN A 37 -14.72 14.26 19.75
N ARG A 38 -16.05 14.09 19.69
CA ARG A 38 -16.83 14.32 18.46
C ARG A 38 -16.73 15.76 17.95
N GLY A 39 -16.87 16.73 18.85
CA GLY A 39 -16.72 18.15 18.50
C GLY A 39 -15.32 18.45 17.98
N ASN A 40 -14.30 17.98 18.70
CA ASN A 40 -12.90 18.14 18.29
C ASN A 40 -12.61 17.43 16.97
N TYR A 41 -13.19 16.26 16.72
CA TYR A 41 -13.05 15.54 15.46
C TYR A 41 -13.59 16.35 14.28
N ALA A 42 -14.79 16.94 14.42
CA ALA A 42 -15.38 17.77 13.37
C ALA A 42 -14.52 19.02 13.08
N HIS A 43 -14.06 19.70 14.14
CA HIS A 43 -13.12 20.82 14.02
C HIS A 43 -11.82 20.41 13.32
N ASN A 44 -11.17 19.35 13.80
CA ASN A 44 -9.91 18.86 13.25
C ASN A 44 -10.06 18.41 11.80
N ALA A 45 -11.19 17.79 11.42
CA ALA A 45 -11.48 17.43 10.04
C ALA A 45 -11.52 18.67 9.15
N ALA A 46 -12.21 19.73 9.57
CA ALA A 46 -12.27 21.00 8.84
C ALA A 46 -10.91 21.71 8.76
N VAL A 47 -10.11 21.67 9.83
CA VAL A 47 -8.73 22.21 9.82
C VAL A 47 -7.83 21.44 8.86
N ILE A 48 -7.93 20.10 8.83
CA ILE A 48 -7.15 19.25 7.90
C ILE A 48 -7.54 19.54 6.45
N GLU A 49 -8.83 19.71 6.18
CA GLU A 49 -9.36 19.95 4.83
C GLU A 49 -9.02 21.36 4.32
N SER A 50 -9.21 22.38 5.16
CA SER A 50 -8.93 23.78 4.79
C SER A 50 -7.45 24.15 4.87
N GLY A 51 -6.65 23.38 5.59
CA GLY A 51 -5.26 23.72 5.93
C GLY A 51 -5.11 24.96 6.84
N LYS A 52 -6.22 25.47 7.39
CA LYS A 52 -6.27 26.69 8.20
C LYS A 52 -6.70 26.39 9.62
N GLY A 53 -6.04 27.03 10.59
CA GLY A 53 -6.32 26.87 12.01
C GLY A 53 -5.45 25.81 12.68
N GLU A 54 -5.67 25.61 13.98
CA GLU A 54 -4.88 24.70 14.81
C GLU A 54 -5.65 23.41 15.11
N LEU A 55 -4.92 22.29 15.06
CA LEU A 55 -5.44 20.99 15.46
C LEU A 55 -5.55 20.92 16.99
N VAL A 56 -6.61 20.26 17.46
CA VAL A 56 -6.86 20.00 18.87
C VAL A 56 -6.54 18.52 19.17
N PRO A 57 -5.28 18.19 19.52
CA PRO A 57 -4.89 16.84 19.92
C PRO A 57 -5.37 16.52 21.34
N PHE A 58 -5.49 15.23 21.65
CA PHE A 58 -5.75 14.75 23.01
C PHE A 58 -4.65 15.16 24.00
N LYS A 59 -3.40 15.21 23.51
CA LYS A 59 -2.24 15.72 24.23
C LYS A 59 -1.37 16.52 23.27
N CYS A 60 -1.08 17.76 23.62
CA CYS A 60 -0.18 18.60 22.81
C CYS A 60 1.21 17.95 22.74
N PRO A 61 1.78 17.79 21.54
CA PRO A 61 3.15 17.31 21.40
C PRO A 61 4.13 18.37 21.95
N SER A 62 5.30 17.94 22.39
CA SER A 62 6.37 18.84 22.88
C SER A 62 7.22 19.45 21.76
N LYS A 63 6.97 19.06 20.50
CA LYS A 63 7.66 19.52 19.30
C LYS A 63 6.62 19.88 18.27
N ASP A 64 7.00 20.77 17.34
CA ASP A 64 6.18 21.09 16.18
C ASP A 64 5.81 19.80 15.43
N ALA A 65 4.51 19.58 15.29
CA ALA A 65 3.93 18.43 14.64
C ALA A 65 3.02 18.89 13.51
N GLN A 66 3.21 18.32 12.34
CA GLN A 66 2.42 18.65 11.15
C GLN A 66 1.12 17.84 11.16
N GLY A 67 0.09 18.28 10.45
CA GLY A 67 -1.21 17.57 10.41
C GLY A 67 -1.10 16.08 10.04
N LYS A 68 -0.15 15.75 9.16
CA LYS A 68 0.16 14.36 8.74
C LYS A 68 0.65 13.45 9.88
N ASP A 69 1.17 14.01 10.97
CA ASP A 69 1.72 13.27 12.12
C ASP A 69 0.62 12.79 13.08
N PHE A 70 -0.60 13.28 12.90
CA PHE A 70 -1.75 12.93 13.71
C PHE A 70 -2.69 11.95 13.02
N MET A 71 -3.48 11.27 13.84
CA MET A 71 -4.53 10.36 13.42
C MET A 71 -5.58 10.22 14.52
N HIS A 72 -6.84 10.19 14.12
CA HIS A 72 -7.95 9.99 15.06
C HIS A 72 -8.07 8.53 15.49
N CYS A 73 -8.38 8.31 16.75
CA CYS A 73 -8.72 6.98 17.25
C CYS A 73 -10.03 6.49 16.63
N ALA A 74 -10.02 5.27 16.11
CA ALA A 74 -11.18 4.58 15.54
C ALA A 74 -12.40 4.52 16.49
N TYR A 75 -12.15 4.47 17.80
CA TYR A 75 -13.21 4.28 18.81
C TYR A 75 -13.65 5.59 19.46
N CYS A 76 -12.71 6.35 20.03
CA CYS A 76 -13.04 7.56 20.78
C CYS A 76 -13.00 8.84 19.96
N GLN A 77 -12.55 8.77 18.69
CA GLN A 77 -12.37 9.91 17.78
C GLN A 77 -11.43 11.01 18.25
N ALA A 78 -10.77 10.86 19.41
CA ALA A 78 -9.74 11.80 19.83
C ALA A 78 -8.52 11.72 18.91
N LEU A 79 -7.88 12.87 18.69
CA LEU A 79 -6.71 13.02 17.83
C LEU A 79 -5.43 12.71 18.60
N PHE A 80 -4.61 11.79 18.11
CA PHE A 80 -3.33 11.41 18.71
C PHE A 80 -2.20 11.52 17.69
N THR A 81 -0.97 11.68 18.16
CA THR A 81 0.18 11.44 17.30
C THR A 81 0.24 9.96 16.92
N ARG A 82 0.62 9.65 15.67
CA ARG A 82 0.74 8.28 15.16
C ARG A 82 1.63 7.38 16.04
N LYS A 83 2.62 7.98 16.72
CA LYS A 83 3.57 7.30 17.62
C LYS A 83 2.90 6.72 18.87
N VAL A 84 1.85 7.37 19.41
CA VAL A 84 1.21 6.98 20.68
C VAL A 84 -0.15 6.32 20.49
N LEU A 85 -0.79 6.52 19.32
CA LEU A 85 -2.13 6.04 19.04
C LEU A 85 -2.31 4.53 19.27
N TRP A 86 -1.33 3.72 18.86
CA TRP A 86 -1.40 2.26 19.04
C TRP A 86 -1.40 1.82 20.50
N ARG A 87 -0.78 2.60 21.41
CA ARG A 87 -0.82 2.34 22.86
C ARG A 87 -2.19 2.70 23.42
N HIS A 88 -2.71 3.88 23.06
CA HIS A 88 -4.04 4.33 23.47
C HIS A 88 -5.12 3.31 23.09
N MET A 89 -5.08 2.78 21.87
CA MET A 89 -6.10 1.87 21.38
C MET A 89 -6.15 0.51 22.07
N ARG A 90 -5.12 0.13 22.86
CA ARG A 90 -5.17 -1.08 23.70
C ARG A 90 -6.04 -0.90 24.94
N SER A 91 -6.20 0.32 25.39
CA SER A 91 -6.89 0.67 26.63
C SER A 91 -7.93 1.77 26.39
N CYS A 92 -8.45 1.86 25.16
CA CYS A 92 -9.41 2.90 24.81
C CYS A 92 -10.74 2.60 25.51
N LYS A 93 -11.19 3.53 26.36
CA LYS A 93 -12.40 3.38 27.17
C LYS A 93 -13.71 3.24 26.36
N LEU A 94 -13.66 3.59 25.08
CA LEU A 94 -14.78 3.52 24.13
C LEU A 94 -14.64 2.38 23.12
N GLN A 95 -13.66 1.49 23.31
CA GLN A 95 -13.54 0.28 22.50
C GLN A 95 -14.70 -0.69 22.83
N PRO A 96 -15.36 -1.30 21.82
CA PRO A 96 -16.37 -2.34 22.07
C PRO A 96 -15.76 -3.59 22.69
N ALA A 97 -16.43 -4.16 23.69
CA ALA A 97 -15.99 -5.36 24.40
C ALA A 97 -15.86 -6.62 23.50
N SER A 98 -16.57 -6.64 22.37
CA SER A 98 -16.58 -7.75 21.41
C SER A 98 -15.37 -7.79 20.46
N VAL A 99 -14.52 -6.75 20.46
CA VAL A 99 -13.41 -6.66 19.50
C VAL A 99 -12.09 -7.05 20.16
N PRO A 100 -11.47 -8.18 19.78
CA PRO A 100 -10.20 -8.59 20.35
C PRO A 100 -9.11 -7.56 20.03
N VAL A 101 -8.41 -7.11 21.08
CA VAL A 101 -7.26 -6.20 20.97
C VAL A 101 -6.13 -6.94 20.27
N LYS A 102 -6.04 -6.83 18.95
CA LYS A 102 -4.89 -7.34 18.21
C LYS A 102 -3.84 -6.23 18.09
N PRO A 103 -2.72 -6.31 18.83
CA PRO A 103 -1.73 -5.25 18.87
C PRO A 103 -1.01 -5.09 17.53
N GLY A 104 -0.55 -3.87 17.25
CA GLY A 104 0.34 -3.60 16.11
C GLY A 104 0.19 -2.18 15.59
N LYS A 105 1.31 -1.45 15.51
CA LYS A 105 1.35 -0.07 15.02
C LYS A 105 0.74 0.05 13.61
N ASN A 106 1.02 -0.91 12.73
CA ASN A 106 0.54 -0.89 11.34
C ASN A 106 -0.95 -1.21 11.25
N ARG A 107 -1.42 -2.18 12.04
CA ARG A 107 -2.83 -2.59 12.08
C ARG A 107 -3.72 -1.47 12.62
N VAL A 108 -3.29 -0.82 13.69
CA VAL A 108 -3.98 0.35 14.26
C VAL A 108 -4.10 1.46 13.23
N GLN A 109 -3.00 1.82 12.57
CA GLN A 109 -3.03 2.88 11.56
C GLN A 109 -3.91 2.54 10.36
N SER A 110 -3.89 1.28 9.90
CA SER A 110 -4.75 0.80 8.83
C SER A 110 -6.23 0.90 9.19
N MET A 111 -6.61 0.44 10.40
CA MET A 111 -7.98 0.52 10.89
C MET A 111 -8.45 1.97 11.04
N CYS A 112 -7.62 2.83 11.63
CA CYS A 112 -7.93 4.25 11.77
C CYS A 112 -8.06 4.95 10.41
N THR A 113 -7.21 4.61 9.42
CA THR A 113 -7.31 5.14 8.06
C THR A 113 -8.61 4.71 7.39
N PHE A 114 -9.01 3.45 7.55
CA PHE A 114 -10.27 2.95 7.00
C PHE A 114 -11.50 3.67 7.56
N MET A 115 -11.44 4.13 8.82
CA MET A 115 -12.52 4.88 9.46
C MET A 115 -12.54 6.37 9.12
N GLN A 116 -11.52 6.88 8.41
CA GLN A 116 -11.59 8.23 7.86
C GLN A 116 -12.60 8.29 6.71
N PRO A 117 -13.15 9.48 6.40
CA PRO A 117 -13.98 9.68 5.23
C PRO A 117 -13.29 9.14 3.97
N VAL A 118 -14.07 8.45 3.13
CA VAL A 118 -13.59 7.95 1.85
C VAL A 118 -13.29 9.16 0.95
N PRO A 119 -12.08 9.27 0.38
CA PRO A 119 -11.79 10.36 -0.57
C PRO A 119 -12.75 10.32 -1.76
N PRO A 120 -13.23 11.48 -2.25
CA PRO A 120 -14.29 11.53 -3.26
C PRO A 120 -13.91 10.86 -4.59
N HIS A 121 -12.62 10.84 -4.93
CA HIS A 121 -12.10 10.21 -6.14
C HIS A 121 -11.81 8.70 -6.00
N ILE A 122 -12.04 8.10 -4.83
CA ILE A 122 -11.75 6.68 -4.56
C ILE A 122 -13.02 5.94 -4.17
N GLY A 123 -13.36 4.86 -4.88
CA GLY A 123 -14.48 4.00 -4.50
C GLY A 123 -14.28 3.31 -3.14
N LYS A 124 -15.36 3.17 -2.35
CA LYS A 124 -15.35 2.57 -1.00
C LYS A 124 -14.61 1.22 -0.91
N GLN A 125 -14.79 0.35 -1.91
CA GLN A 125 -14.13 -0.96 -1.96
C GLN A 125 -12.61 -0.83 -2.11
N LEU A 126 -12.15 0.02 -3.03
CA LEU A 126 -10.74 0.28 -3.25
C LEU A 126 -10.10 1.01 -2.07
N TRP A 127 -10.84 1.92 -1.42
CA TRP A 127 -10.38 2.54 -0.19
C TRP A 127 -10.11 1.52 0.92
N GLY A 128 -10.95 0.49 1.05
CA GLY A 128 -10.69 -0.63 1.95
C GLY A 128 -9.39 -1.39 1.64
N VAL A 129 -9.00 -1.46 0.36
CA VAL A 129 -7.75 -2.08 -0.08
C VAL A 129 -6.53 -1.18 0.20
N ILE A 130 -6.64 0.11 -0.10
CA ILE A 130 -5.58 1.12 0.11
C ILE A 130 -5.33 1.37 1.59
N SER A 131 -6.39 1.48 2.39
CA SER A 131 -6.30 1.72 3.84
C SER A 131 -5.53 0.63 4.59
N ALA A 132 -5.47 -0.58 4.02
CA ALA A 132 -4.69 -1.68 4.57
C ALA A 132 -3.17 -1.58 4.28
N MET A 133 -2.73 -0.64 3.44
CA MET A 133 -1.31 -0.44 3.15
C MET A 133 -0.58 0.24 4.30
N PHE A 134 0.73 0.02 4.37
CA PHE A 134 1.58 0.70 5.34
C PHE A 134 1.68 2.20 4.99
N PRO A 135 1.42 3.13 5.93
CA PRO A 135 1.52 4.56 5.67
C PRO A 135 2.97 4.98 5.42
N ASP A 136 3.34 5.13 4.15
CA ASP A 136 4.65 5.55 3.67
C ASP A 136 4.52 6.46 2.43
N PRO A 137 5.63 7.07 1.96
CA PRO A 137 5.59 7.91 0.76
C PRO A 137 5.07 7.19 -0.49
N ILE A 138 5.17 5.87 -0.56
CA ILE A 138 4.65 5.07 -1.68
C ILE A 138 3.12 5.06 -1.66
N THR A 139 2.53 4.86 -0.48
CA THR A 139 1.07 4.87 -0.29
C THR A 139 0.49 6.25 -0.53
N ASP A 140 1.23 7.31 -0.21
CA ASP A 140 0.85 8.68 -0.55
C ASP A 140 0.77 8.91 -2.07
N VAL A 141 1.81 8.48 -2.81
CA VAL A 141 1.79 8.51 -4.29
C VAL A 141 0.58 7.75 -4.84
N VAL A 142 0.30 6.55 -4.31
CA VAL A 142 -0.82 5.72 -4.76
C VAL A 142 -2.19 6.39 -4.53
N LYS A 143 -2.36 7.16 -3.46
CA LYS A 143 -3.62 7.84 -3.13
C LYS A 143 -3.88 9.07 -3.99
N ASN A 144 -2.83 9.69 -4.51
CA ASN A 144 -2.89 10.97 -5.19
C ASN A 144 -2.78 10.83 -6.73
N ASP A 145 -2.54 9.63 -7.26
CA ASP A 145 -2.43 9.38 -8.70
C ASP A 145 -3.71 8.72 -9.27
N ASN A 146 -4.42 9.48 -10.10
CA ASN A 146 -5.71 9.08 -10.66
C ASN A 146 -5.61 7.82 -11.55
N VAL A 147 -4.57 7.70 -12.37
CA VAL A 147 -4.39 6.56 -13.27
C VAL A 147 -4.13 5.28 -12.46
N ILE A 148 -3.31 5.35 -11.40
CA ILE A 148 -3.12 4.21 -10.49
C ILE A 148 -4.45 3.75 -9.91
N ILE A 149 -5.25 4.69 -9.40
CA ILE A 149 -6.55 4.41 -8.79
C ILE A 149 -7.47 3.69 -9.81
N GLN A 150 -7.57 4.22 -11.03
CA GLN A 150 -8.46 3.68 -12.04
C GLN A 150 -8.03 2.32 -12.60
N VAL A 151 -6.73 2.13 -12.92
CA VAL A 151 -6.23 0.81 -13.38
C VAL A 151 -6.50 -0.27 -12.32
N ARG A 152 -6.47 0.11 -11.05
CA ARG A 152 -6.63 -0.82 -9.92
C ARG A 152 -8.07 -1.05 -9.55
N GLN A 153 -8.93 -0.05 -9.70
CA GLN A 153 -10.37 -0.23 -9.65
C GLN A 153 -10.82 -1.26 -10.71
N HIS A 154 -10.32 -1.16 -11.94
CA HIS A 154 -10.62 -2.15 -12.99
C HIS A 154 -10.14 -3.57 -12.62
N LEU A 155 -8.95 -3.71 -12.03
CA LEU A 155 -8.44 -5.02 -11.57
C LEU A 155 -9.30 -5.61 -10.43
N LEU A 156 -9.79 -4.75 -9.53
CA LEU A 156 -10.68 -5.15 -8.45
C LEU A 156 -12.03 -5.62 -9.00
N ASN A 157 -12.58 -4.90 -9.98
CA ASN A 157 -13.83 -5.27 -10.65
C ASN A 157 -13.70 -6.63 -11.35
N LYS A 158 -12.55 -6.92 -11.98
CA LYS A 158 -12.31 -8.21 -12.66
C LYS A 158 -12.08 -9.39 -11.71
N GLY A 159 -11.37 -9.18 -10.60
CA GLY A 159 -10.93 -10.25 -9.70
C GLY A 159 -11.74 -10.43 -8.42
N GLY A 160 -12.71 -9.54 -8.17
CA GLY A 160 -13.56 -9.56 -6.97
C GLY A 160 -12.84 -9.23 -5.66
N MET A 161 -13.53 -9.44 -4.53
CA MET A 161 -13.06 -9.03 -3.19
C MET A 161 -12.38 -10.13 -2.37
N LEU A 162 -11.97 -11.23 -3.01
CA LEU A 162 -11.22 -12.31 -2.36
C LEU A 162 -9.91 -11.80 -1.75
N ALA A 163 -9.50 -12.39 -0.62
CA ALA A 163 -8.28 -11.99 0.10
C ALA A 163 -7.03 -12.01 -0.79
N LYS A 164 -6.87 -13.07 -1.61
CA LYS A 164 -5.78 -13.20 -2.59
C LYS A 164 -5.77 -12.06 -3.62
N ASN A 165 -6.95 -11.68 -4.13
CA ASN A 165 -7.04 -10.62 -5.12
C ASN A 165 -6.70 -9.26 -4.49
N ARG A 166 -7.23 -8.96 -3.30
CA ARG A 166 -6.91 -7.71 -2.58
C ARG A 166 -5.41 -7.58 -2.30
N GLN A 167 -4.74 -8.67 -1.94
CA GLN A 167 -3.29 -8.67 -1.75
C GLN A 167 -2.55 -8.39 -3.08
N CYS A 168 -2.91 -9.08 -4.15
CA CYS A 168 -2.35 -8.86 -5.49
C CYS A 168 -2.55 -7.41 -5.97
N VAL A 169 -3.74 -6.83 -5.76
CA VAL A 169 -4.04 -5.43 -6.09
C VAL A 169 -3.12 -4.49 -5.29
N ARG A 170 -2.94 -4.73 -3.99
CA ARG A 170 -2.04 -3.92 -3.15
C ARG A 170 -0.60 -3.97 -3.63
N GLU A 171 -0.07 -5.16 -3.89
CA GLU A 171 1.30 -5.34 -4.37
C GLU A 171 1.52 -4.57 -5.68
N LYS A 172 0.61 -4.75 -6.64
CA LYS A 172 0.66 -4.04 -7.92
C LYS A 172 0.54 -2.52 -7.75
N MET A 173 -0.29 -2.02 -6.83
CA MET A 173 -0.36 -0.59 -6.52
C MET A 173 0.98 -0.06 -6.03
N ARG A 174 1.59 -0.80 -5.10
CA ARG A 174 2.89 -0.43 -4.54
C ARG A 174 4.02 -0.53 -5.55
N ASP A 175 3.97 -1.44 -6.51
CA ASP A 175 4.93 -1.52 -7.62
C ASP A 175 4.93 -0.22 -8.44
N ILE A 176 3.76 0.28 -8.86
CA ILE A 176 3.70 1.57 -9.58
C ILE A 176 4.08 2.73 -8.66
N GLY A 177 3.57 2.74 -7.41
CA GLY A 177 3.91 3.81 -6.47
C GLY A 177 5.41 3.93 -6.26
N ARG A 178 6.14 2.81 -6.19
CA ARG A 178 7.62 2.77 -6.15
C ARG A 178 8.24 3.35 -7.42
N LEU A 179 7.73 2.96 -8.59
CA LEU A 179 8.21 3.48 -9.87
C LEU A 179 8.10 5.01 -9.92
N ILE A 180 6.92 5.57 -9.62
CA ILE A 180 6.70 7.01 -9.64
C ILE A 180 7.55 7.72 -8.58
N HIS A 181 7.60 7.17 -7.36
CA HIS A 181 8.40 7.74 -6.28
C HIS A 181 9.89 7.84 -6.65
N ASN A 182 10.45 6.80 -7.28
CA ASN A 182 11.84 6.82 -7.73
C ASN A 182 12.05 7.70 -8.96
N ALA A 183 11.09 7.72 -9.90
CA ALA A 183 11.16 8.59 -11.08
C ALA A 183 11.29 10.06 -10.68
N ARG A 184 10.46 10.52 -9.73
CA ARG A 184 10.51 11.89 -9.20
C ARG A 184 11.88 12.32 -8.65
N ARG A 185 12.77 11.38 -8.34
CA ARG A 185 14.13 11.64 -7.82
C ARG A 185 15.18 11.72 -8.92
N VAL A 186 14.92 11.12 -10.09
CA VAL A 186 15.95 10.90 -11.14
C VAL A 186 15.53 11.41 -12.51
N THR A 187 14.29 11.87 -12.66
CA THR A 187 13.66 12.37 -13.89
C THR A 187 12.69 13.50 -13.59
N SER A 188 12.08 14.08 -14.64
CA SER A 188 11.04 15.10 -14.51
C SER A 188 9.61 14.52 -14.34
N LEU A 189 9.47 13.20 -14.27
CA LEU A 189 8.16 12.52 -14.26
C LEU A 189 7.52 12.59 -12.87
N LYS A 190 6.26 13.05 -12.80
CA LYS A 190 5.53 13.30 -11.56
C LYS A 190 4.33 12.38 -11.39
N THR A 191 3.53 12.17 -12.42
CA THR A 191 2.32 11.34 -12.40
C THR A 191 2.48 10.17 -13.36
N MET A 192 1.60 9.18 -13.27
CA MET A 192 1.56 8.06 -14.21
C MET A 192 1.29 8.51 -15.66
N GLU A 193 0.58 9.62 -15.87
CA GLU A 193 0.32 10.17 -17.22
C GLU A 193 1.62 10.59 -17.90
N ASP A 194 2.57 11.19 -17.16
CA ASP A 194 3.88 11.59 -17.69
C ASP A 194 4.66 10.40 -18.28
N PHE A 195 4.45 9.18 -17.75
CA PHE A 195 5.10 7.96 -18.22
C PHE A 195 4.55 7.50 -19.58
N ILE A 196 3.35 7.92 -19.94
CA ILE A 196 2.66 7.50 -21.17
C ILE A 196 2.83 8.54 -22.28
N ILE A 197 3.77 9.48 -22.12
CA ILE A 197 4.18 10.41 -23.16
C ILE A 197 5.38 9.81 -23.90
N PRO A 198 5.32 9.62 -25.24
CA PRO A 198 6.42 9.00 -26.01
C PRO A 198 7.75 9.74 -25.87
N LYS A 199 7.72 11.08 -25.82
CA LYS A 199 8.93 11.91 -25.62
C LYS A 199 9.65 11.62 -24.31
N ASN A 200 8.94 11.11 -23.30
CA ASN A 200 9.48 10.77 -22.00
C ASN A 200 10.02 9.33 -21.92
N TYR A 201 9.98 8.56 -23.00
CA TYR A 201 10.24 7.12 -22.94
C TYR A 201 11.62 6.76 -22.36
N LEU A 202 12.68 7.50 -22.72
CA LEU A 202 14.01 7.29 -22.14
C LEU A 202 14.06 7.59 -20.64
N GLN A 203 13.30 8.59 -20.19
CA GLN A 203 13.14 8.87 -18.76
C GLN A 203 12.41 7.73 -18.04
N VAL A 204 11.39 7.14 -18.68
CA VAL A 204 10.69 5.95 -18.16
C VAL A 204 11.66 4.78 -17.99
N ILE A 205 12.50 4.50 -18.99
CA ILE A 205 13.53 3.45 -18.92
C ILE A 205 14.50 3.71 -17.77
N LYS A 206 15.00 4.94 -17.62
CA LYS A 206 15.86 5.34 -16.51
C LYS A 206 15.19 5.09 -15.15
N ALA A 207 13.93 5.53 -14.99
CA ALA A 207 13.17 5.33 -13.76
C ALA A 207 12.93 3.85 -13.43
N VAL A 208 12.65 3.02 -14.44
CA VAL A 208 12.48 1.56 -14.27
C VAL A 208 13.79 0.91 -13.87
N LYS A 209 14.91 1.27 -14.51
CA LYS A 209 16.25 0.77 -14.15
C LYS A 209 16.58 1.04 -12.69
N VAL A 210 16.40 2.28 -12.24
CA VAL A 210 16.60 2.66 -10.82
C VAL A 210 15.65 1.87 -9.90
N THR A 211 14.38 1.74 -10.27
CA THR A 211 13.37 1.06 -9.45
C THR A 211 13.65 -0.43 -9.27
N CYS A 212 14.24 -1.06 -10.29
CA CYS A 212 14.59 -2.48 -10.28
C CYS A 212 16.01 -2.76 -9.76
N GLY A 213 16.74 -1.72 -9.32
CA GLY A 213 18.13 -1.83 -8.86
C GLY A 213 19.05 -2.32 -9.97
N TYR A 214 18.95 -1.71 -11.15
CA TYR A 214 19.87 -1.96 -12.25
C TYR A 214 21.26 -1.41 -11.93
N ASP A 215 22.25 -2.27 -12.07
CA ASP A 215 23.66 -1.95 -11.93
C ASP A 215 24.30 -1.85 -13.32
N SER A 216 24.91 -0.70 -13.63
CA SER A 216 25.53 -0.44 -14.94
C SER A 216 26.75 -1.30 -15.18
N ASP A 217 27.49 -1.61 -14.12
CA ASP A 217 28.83 -2.21 -14.21
C ASP A 217 28.71 -3.72 -14.45
N SER A 218 27.81 -4.39 -13.73
CA SER A 218 27.50 -5.81 -13.93
C SER A 218 26.42 -6.07 -14.98
N ASN A 219 25.70 -5.03 -15.44
CA ASN A 219 24.55 -5.16 -16.34
C ASN A 219 23.47 -6.11 -15.79
N LYS A 220 23.16 -5.99 -14.49
CA LYS A 220 22.18 -6.84 -13.79
C LYS A 220 21.14 -6.04 -13.04
N PHE A 221 19.92 -6.58 -12.98
CA PHE A 221 18.86 -6.09 -12.10
C PHE A 221 18.88 -6.84 -10.77
N ALA A 222 18.79 -6.11 -9.66
CA ALA A 222 18.53 -6.70 -8.35
C ALA A 222 17.14 -7.36 -8.27
N ILE A 223 16.14 -6.78 -8.94
CA ILE A 223 14.76 -7.32 -8.98
C ILE A 223 14.27 -7.47 -10.43
N PRO A 224 14.78 -8.46 -11.20
CA PRO A 224 14.44 -8.61 -12.61
C PRO A 224 12.95 -8.87 -12.87
N SER A 225 12.29 -9.61 -11.96
CA SER A 225 10.86 -9.91 -12.09
C SER A 225 9.97 -8.67 -12.00
N LEU A 226 10.42 -7.63 -11.27
CA LEU A 226 9.73 -6.36 -11.16
C LEU A 226 9.76 -5.60 -12.49
N ALA A 227 10.89 -5.62 -13.21
CA ALA A 227 11.02 -4.96 -14.50
C ALA A 227 9.93 -5.44 -15.48
N ASN A 228 9.75 -6.76 -15.60
CA ASN A 228 8.71 -7.35 -16.45
C ASN A 228 7.28 -7.00 -15.97
N LYS A 229 7.06 -6.95 -14.65
CA LYS A 229 5.76 -6.54 -14.08
C LYS A 229 5.45 -5.08 -14.39
N LEU A 230 6.44 -4.19 -14.32
CA LEU A 230 6.29 -2.76 -14.62
C LEU A 230 5.99 -2.53 -16.10
N GLY A 231 6.68 -3.19 -17.02
CA GLY A 231 6.40 -3.09 -18.47
C GLY A 231 4.95 -3.43 -18.82
N ARG A 232 4.46 -4.59 -18.35
CA ARG A 232 3.05 -4.98 -18.52
C ARG A 232 2.07 -4.01 -17.89
N THR A 233 2.48 -3.32 -16.84
CA THR A 233 1.65 -2.34 -16.13
C THR A 233 1.57 -1.01 -16.88
N LEU A 234 2.68 -0.56 -17.47
CA LEU A 234 2.72 0.61 -18.36
C LEU A 234 1.78 0.44 -19.55
N VAL A 235 1.78 -0.73 -20.20
CA VAL A 235 0.84 -1.04 -21.29
C VAL A 235 -0.62 -1.00 -20.83
N LYS A 236 -0.92 -1.44 -19.60
CA LYS A 236 -2.29 -1.35 -19.08
C LYS A 236 -2.71 0.10 -18.82
N ALA A 237 -1.80 0.91 -18.29
CA ALA A 237 -2.04 2.33 -18.09
C ALA A 237 -2.25 3.05 -19.42
N SER A 238 -1.44 2.77 -20.45
CA SER A 238 -1.62 3.37 -21.78
C SER A 238 -2.95 2.98 -22.42
N LYS A 239 -3.38 1.72 -22.30
CA LYS A 239 -4.70 1.30 -22.79
C LYS A 239 -5.85 2.02 -22.07
N LEU A 240 -5.72 2.22 -20.76
CA LEU A 240 -6.69 2.99 -19.98
C LEU A 240 -6.75 4.46 -20.46
N LEU A 241 -5.60 5.12 -20.55
CA LEU A 241 -5.52 6.53 -20.98
C LEU A 241 -6.03 6.71 -22.41
N LYS A 242 -5.73 5.77 -23.31
CA LYS A 242 -6.29 5.77 -24.67
C LYS A 242 -7.81 5.69 -24.65
N ALA A 243 -8.39 4.77 -23.87
CA ALA A 243 -9.83 4.63 -23.77
C ALA A 243 -10.50 5.89 -23.17
N GLN A 244 -9.89 6.48 -22.13
CA GLN A 244 -10.36 7.75 -21.57
C GLN A 244 -10.29 8.89 -22.58
N GLY A 245 -9.18 9.01 -23.31
CA GLY A 245 -9.03 10.03 -24.35
C GLY A 245 -10.10 9.91 -25.43
N LEU A 246 -10.45 8.68 -25.84
CA LEU A 246 -11.54 8.45 -26.80
C LEU A 246 -12.92 8.86 -26.24
N ILE A 247 -13.19 8.55 -24.97
CA ILE A 247 -14.46 8.89 -24.31
C ILE A 247 -14.60 10.41 -24.13
N MET A 248 -13.49 11.09 -23.83
CA MET A 248 -13.44 12.53 -23.54
C MET A 248 -13.15 13.38 -24.78
N ASP A 249 -13.05 12.78 -25.96
CA ASP A 249 -12.63 13.42 -27.20
C ASP A 249 -11.30 14.20 -27.09
N ASN A 250 -10.36 13.67 -26.30
CA ASN A 250 -9.02 14.23 -26.13
C ASN A 250 -8.03 13.54 -27.09
N ALA A 251 -7.87 14.12 -28.27
CA ALA A 251 -7.00 13.60 -29.32
C ALA A 251 -5.52 13.50 -28.90
N GLU A 252 -5.01 14.45 -28.11
CA GLU A 252 -3.62 14.42 -27.64
C GLU A 252 -3.36 13.23 -26.71
N LEU A 253 -4.28 12.95 -25.78
CA LEU A 253 -4.17 11.81 -24.88
C LEU A 253 -4.21 10.48 -25.64
N VAL A 254 -5.09 10.37 -26.63
CA VAL A 254 -5.19 9.19 -27.52
C VAL A 254 -3.90 8.99 -28.30
N LYS A 255 -3.36 10.06 -28.88
CA LYS A 255 -2.11 10.05 -29.65
C LYS A 255 -0.94 9.61 -28.78
N ASN A 256 -0.71 10.29 -27.65
CA ASN A 256 0.36 9.96 -26.71
C ASN A 256 0.29 8.49 -26.27
N ALA A 257 -0.88 8.03 -25.86
CA ALA A 257 -1.07 6.66 -25.41
C ALA A 257 -0.89 5.60 -26.52
N THR A 258 -1.19 5.95 -27.78
CA THR A 258 -1.00 5.05 -28.94
C THR A 258 0.47 4.98 -29.33
N GLU A 259 1.11 6.12 -29.54
CA GLU A 259 2.53 6.20 -29.88
C GLU A 259 3.41 5.61 -28.78
N PHE A 260 3.04 5.78 -27.50
CA PHE A 260 3.75 5.16 -26.39
C PHE A 260 3.70 3.62 -26.49
N GLN A 261 2.55 3.05 -26.85
CA GLN A 261 2.42 1.59 -27.01
C GLN A 261 3.29 1.09 -28.15
N GLU A 262 3.37 1.82 -29.26
CA GLU A 262 4.22 1.48 -30.38
C GLU A 262 5.70 1.50 -29.98
N VAL A 263 6.17 2.61 -29.40
CA VAL A 263 7.55 2.71 -28.91
C VAL A 263 7.84 1.61 -27.90
N HIS A 264 6.91 1.34 -26.98
CA HIS A 264 7.06 0.30 -25.97
C HIS A 264 7.21 -1.10 -26.57
N ASN A 265 6.37 -1.46 -27.53
CA ASN A 265 6.41 -2.77 -28.18
C ASN A 265 7.74 -3.02 -28.89
N HIS A 266 8.30 -2.00 -29.55
CA HIS A 266 9.56 -2.14 -30.29
C HIS A 266 10.79 -2.13 -29.38
N ARG A 267 10.78 -1.29 -28.34
CA ARG A 267 12.01 -0.95 -27.60
C ARG A 267 12.13 -1.58 -26.22
N TRP A 268 11.02 -2.00 -25.61
CA TRP A 268 11.05 -2.49 -24.23
C TRP A 268 11.87 -3.78 -24.07
N ASN A 269 11.78 -4.68 -25.06
CA ASN A 269 12.53 -5.93 -25.02
C ASN A 269 14.05 -5.68 -25.04
N GLU A 270 14.51 -4.87 -25.99
CA GLU A 270 15.90 -4.47 -26.16
C GLU A 270 16.45 -3.84 -24.87
N MET A 271 15.74 -2.85 -24.32
CA MET A 271 16.26 -2.04 -23.21
C MET A 271 16.09 -2.65 -21.81
N ILE A 272 15.13 -3.55 -21.62
CA ILE A 272 14.74 -4.05 -20.29
C ILE A 272 14.55 -5.56 -20.28
N SER A 273 13.59 -6.10 -21.03
CA SER A 273 13.15 -7.50 -20.82
C SER A 273 14.23 -8.53 -21.14
N SER A 274 15.06 -8.29 -22.15
CA SER A 274 16.16 -9.17 -22.54
C SER A 274 17.12 -9.42 -21.37
N THR A 275 17.58 -8.34 -20.75
CA THR A 275 18.50 -8.35 -19.60
C THR A 275 17.81 -8.92 -18.36
N ALA A 276 16.57 -8.51 -18.10
CA ALA A 276 15.80 -9.03 -16.96
C ALA A 276 15.57 -10.55 -17.07
N LEU A 277 15.24 -11.05 -18.25
CA LEU A 277 15.02 -12.48 -18.49
C LEU A 277 16.33 -13.27 -18.35
N ARG A 278 17.43 -12.74 -18.90
CA ARG A 278 18.76 -13.33 -18.72
C ARG A 278 19.11 -13.44 -17.23
N ASN A 279 18.94 -12.38 -16.44
CA ASN A 279 19.21 -12.43 -15.00
C ASN A 279 18.32 -13.44 -14.25
N ILE A 280 17.05 -13.59 -14.63
CA ILE A 280 16.15 -14.60 -14.03
C ILE A 280 16.66 -16.02 -14.34
N ASN A 281 17.07 -16.25 -15.58
CA ASN A 281 17.57 -17.56 -15.99
C ASN A 281 18.89 -17.86 -15.27
N GLU A 282 19.87 -16.95 -15.29
CA GLU A 282 21.13 -17.08 -14.53
C GLU A 282 20.89 -17.40 -13.05
N ALA A 283 19.95 -16.70 -12.40
CA ALA A 283 19.63 -16.95 -11.01
C ALA A 283 19.07 -18.38 -10.78
N LYS A 284 18.31 -18.93 -11.73
CA LYS A 284 17.82 -20.33 -11.66
C LYS A 284 18.96 -21.34 -11.84
N TRP A 285 19.90 -21.08 -12.75
CA TRP A 285 21.07 -21.94 -12.96
C TRP A 285 21.98 -22.00 -11.73
N ASN A 286 22.11 -20.87 -11.02
CA ASN A 286 22.97 -20.75 -9.84
C ASN A 286 22.35 -21.30 -8.55
N VAL A 287 21.11 -21.82 -8.58
CA VAL A 287 20.55 -22.54 -7.44
C VAL A 287 21.21 -23.92 -7.39
N PRO A 288 21.92 -24.30 -6.31
CA PRO A 288 22.49 -25.63 -6.19
C PRO A 288 21.36 -26.66 -6.29
N THR A 289 21.34 -27.42 -7.38
CA THR A 289 20.48 -28.59 -7.48
C THR A 289 21.00 -29.61 -6.49
N LEU A 290 20.36 -29.72 -5.32
CA LEU A 290 20.52 -30.89 -4.44
C LEU A 290 19.95 -32.08 -5.22
N MET A 291 20.78 -32.72 -6.04
CA MET A 291 20.36 -33.90 -6.76
C MET A 291 20.13 -35.03 -5.74
N PRO A 292 19.01 -35.76 -5.81
CA PRO A 292 18.81 -37.00 -5.02
C PRO A 292 19.87 -38.08 -5.32
N PHE A 293 20.70 -37.84 -6.34
CA PHE A 293 21.87 -38.60 -6.74
C PHE A 293 22.82 -39.00 -5.60
N THR A 294 22.90 -38.24 -4.50
CA THR A 294 23.75 -38.63 -3.37
C THR A 294 23.22 -39.83 -2.60
N GLU A 295 21.91 -39.98 -2.39
CA GLU A 295 21.36 -41.15 -1.70
C GLU A 295 21.39 -42.41 -2.57
N ASP A 296 21.04 -42.29 -3.85
CA ASP A 296 20.97 -43.45 -4.74
C ASP A 296 22.37 -43.97 -5.11
N VAL A 297 23.36 -43.08 -5.26
CA VAL A 297 24.78 -43.48 -5.44
C VAL A 297 25.33 -44.11 -4.16
N GLN A 298 24.99 -43.59 -2.98
CA GLN A 298 25.37 -44.21 -1.71
C GLN A 298 24.73 -45.59 -1.53
N LYS A 299 23.45 -45.76 -1.91
CA LYS A 299 22.77 -47.06 -1.88
C LYS A 299 23.41 -48.05 -2.87
N LEU A 300 23.69 -47.62 -4.09
CA LEU A 300 24.35 -48.46 -5.10
C LEU A 300 25.75 -48.85 -4.64
N HIS A 301 26.55 -47.92 -4.10
CA HIS A 301 27.88 -48.21 -3.61
C HIS A 301 27.87 -49.19 -2.43
N LYS A 302 26.95 -49.02 -1.46
CA LYS A 302 26.74 -49.98 -0.37
C LYS A 302 26.36 -51.36 -0.89
N PHE A 303 25.43 -51.43 -1.84
CA PHE A 303 25.00 -52.70 -2.44
C PHE A 303 26.15 -53.42 -3.17
N LEU A 304 26.95 -52.69 -3.95
CA LEU A 304 28.09 -53.26 -4.66
C LEU A 304 29.16 -53.80 -3.70
N ASN A 305 29.48 -53.07 -2.63
CA ASN A 305 30.43 -53.56 -1.61
C ASN A 305 29.90 -54.83 -0.92
N GLN A 306 28.60 -54.84 -0.58
CA GLN A 306 27.97 -56.00 0.06
C GLN A 306 28.00 -57.25 -0.86
N LYS A 307 27.75 -57.08 -2.16
CA LYS A 307 27.85 -58.17 -3.14
C LYS A 307 29.29 -58.63 -3.37
N GLN A 308 30.25 -57.73 -3.31
CA GLN A 308 31.66 -58.08 -3.41
C GLN A 308 32.10 -58.96 -2.23
N ASP A 309 31.72 -58.59 -1.00
CA ASP A 309 32.04 -59.37 0.20
C ASP A 309 31.40 -60.77 0.17
N GLU A 310 30.13 -60.87 -0.26
CA GLU A 310 29.42 -62.15 -0.44
C GLU A 310 30.15 -63.05 -1.44
N CYS A 311 30.51 -62.55 -2.63
CA CYS A 311 31.23 -63.35 -3.63
C CYS A 311 32.63 -63.77 -3.16
N ILE A 312 33.35 -62.95 -2.39
CA ILE A 312 34.65 -63.31 -1.84
C ILE A 312 34.50 -64.43 -0.80
N SER A 313 33.44 -64.38 0.03
CA SER A 313 33.17 -65.42 1.03
C SER A 313 32.72 -66.76 0.47
N GLU A 314 32.15 -66.79 -0.75
CA GLU A 314 31.79 -68.03 -1.44
C GLU A 314 32.96 -68.70 -2.19
N LEU A 315 34.10 -68.00 -2.33
CA LEU A 315 35.29 -68.46 -3.04
C LEU A 315 36.41 -68.98 -2.12
N GLY A 316 36.23 -68.92 -0.79
CA GLY A 316 37.16 -69.44 0.23
C GLY A 316 36.53 -70.54 1.07
#